data_AF-A0A3N5MCZ9-F1
#
_entry.id   AF-A0A3N5MCZ9-F1
#
_cell.length_a   1.000
_cell.length_b   1.000
_cell.length_c   1.000
_cell.angle_alpha   90.00
_cell.angle_beta   90.00
_cell.angle_gamma   90.00
#
_symmetry.space_group_name_H-M   'P 1'
#
loop_
_entity.id
_entity.type
_entity.pdbx_description
1 polymer ?
#
loop_
_entity_poly.entity_id
_entity_poly.type
_entity_poly.pdbx_seq_one_letter_code
_entity_poly.pdbx_strand_id
1 'polypeptide(L)'
;MTALEQAEAARTKVLAERAVWRAEFGDTLRLAAPMALTQLGQISMMTTDLMLLGRLGDKVVAAAALAHTLLFVSFTLGMGFMQAVAPLAAQAFGARQPRMVRRALRVGLWASLILGVPLTLGQFWG
;
A
#
# COMPACT_ATOMS: atom_id res chain seq x y z
N MET A 1 -33.79 35.69 23.89
CA MET A 1 -33.20 35.83 22.54
C MET A 1 -31.96 34.95 22.33
N THR A 2 -31.25 34.51 23.38
CA THR A 2 -30.01 33.70 23.29
C THR A 2 -30.18 32.22 22.94
N ALA A 3 -31.30 31.59 23.31
CA ALA A 3 -31.51 30.15 23.09
C ALA A 3 -31.76 29.76 21.63
N LEU A 4 -32.42 30.63 20.86
CA LEU A 4 -32.72 30.40 19.44
C LEU A 4 -31.48 30.59 18.56
N GLU A 5 -30.66 31.62 18.84
CA GLU A 5 -29.36 31.81 18.17
C GLU A 5 -28.39 30.65 18.44
N GLN A 6 -28.34 30.14 19.69
CA GLN A 6 -27.50 28.97 20.00
C GLN A 6 -27.99 27.71 19.27
N ALA A 7 -29.30 27.53 19.13
CA ALA A 7 -29.87 26.41 18.38
C ALA A 7 -29.56 26.50 16.87
N GLU A 8 -29.65 27.69 16.26
CA GLU A 8 -29.29 27.91 14.86
C GLU A 8 -27.78 27.78 14.59
N ALA A 9 -26.94 28.30 15.49
CA ALA A 9 -25.49 28.16 15.41
C ALA A 9 -25.04 26.70 15.56
N ALA A 10 -25.66 25.94 16.47
CA ALA A 10 -25.40 24.51 16.60
C ALA A 10 -25.84 23.72 15.35
N ARG A 11 -27.00 24.07 14.79
CA ARG A 11 -27.54 23.43 13.57
C ARG A 11 -26.68 23.69 12.34
N THR A 12 -26.22 24.92 12.14
CA THR A 12 -25.31 25.27 11.02
C THR A 12 -23.97 24.56 11.14
N LYS A 13 -23.43 24.45 12.36
CA LYS A 13 -22.18 23.70 12.62
C LYS A 13 -22.32 22.21 12.27
N VAL A 14 -23.40 21.56 12.68
CA VAL A 14 -23.68 20.14 12.37
C VAL A 14 -23.87 19.92 10.87
N LEU A 15 -24.55 20.84 10.18
CA LEU A 15 -24.73 20.75 8.72
C LEU A 15 -23.40 20.94 7.98
N ALA A 16 -22.55 21.84 8.44
CA ALA A 16 -21.20 22.03 7.90
C ALA A 16 -20.31 20.79 8.13
N GLU A 17 -20.31 20.21 9.33
CA GLU A 17 -19.58 18.97 9.63
C GLU A 17 -20.04 17.80 8.75
N ARG A 18 -21.36 17.65 8.54
CA ARG A 18 -21.92 16.63 7.63
C ARG A 18 -21.51 16.84 6.17
N ALA A 19 -21.45 18.09 5.72
CA ALA A 19 -21.02 18.42 4.36
C ALA A 19 -19.53 18.11 4.14
N VAL A 20 -18.68 18.46 5.12
CA VAL A 20 -17.25 18.12 5.11
C VAL A 20 -17.04 16.62 5.13
N TRP A 21 -17.73 15.88 5.99
CA TRP A 21 -17.59 14.42 6.07
C TRP A 21 -17.95 13.73 4.74
N ARG A 22 -18.99 14.21 4.04
CA ARG A 22 -19.36 13.70 2.71
C ARG A 22 -18.31 14.02 1.65
N ALA A 23 -17.69 15.20 1.70
CA ALA A 23 -16.62 15.57 0.78
C ALA A 23 -15.37 14.72 1.00
N GLU A 24 -14.91 14.59 2.24
CA GLU A 24 -13.76 13.76 2.63
C GLU A 24 -13.97 12.27 2.28
N PHE A 25 -15.21 11.77 2.39
CA PHE A 25 -15.55 10.41 1.99
C PHE A 25 -15.41 10.21 0.47
N GLY A 26 -15.80 11.21 -0.33
CA GLY A 26 -15.62 11.19 -1.77
C GLY A 26 -14.15 11.19 -2.19
N ASP A 27 -13.32 12.01 -1.54
CA ASP A 27 -11.88 12.06 -1.81
C ASP A 27 -11.17 10.77 -1.36
N THR A 28 -11.57 10.21 -0.22
CA THR A 28 -11.09 8.90 0.25
C THR A 28 -11.44 7.80 -0.75
N LEU A 29 -12.68 7.78 -1.25
CA LEU A 29 -13.10 6.80 -2.27
C LEU A 29 -12.33 6.97 -3.59
N ARG A 30 -12.03 8.21 -3.99
CA ARG A 30 -11.26 8.49 -5.21
C ARG A 30 -9.82 7.97 -5.13
N LEU A 31 -9.24 7.92 -3.94
CA LEU A 31 -7.93 7.29 -3.67
C LEU A 31 -8.05 5.78 -3.47
N ALA A 32 -9.04 5.31 -2.73
CA ALA A 32 -9.22 3.90 -2.42
C ALA A 32 -9.63 3.08 -3.65
N ALA A 33 -10.42 3.63 -4.57
CA ALA A 33 -10.86 2.94 -5.79
C ALA A 33 -9.71 2.45 -6.68
N PRO A 34 -8.73 3.30 -7.10
CA PRO A 34 -7.60 2.83 -7.90
C PRO A 34 -6.68 1.87 -7.13
N MET A 35 -6.53 2.05 -5.80
CA MET A 35 -5.78 1.10 -4.98
C MET A 35 -6.46 -0.27 -4.93
N ALA A 36 -7.78 -0.31 -4.73
CA ALA A 36 -8.56 -1.54 -4.73
C ALA A 36 -8.49 -2.24 -6.08
N LEU A 37 -8.59 -1.50 -7.19
CA LEU A 37 -8.44 -2.04 -8.53
C LEU A 37 -7.06 -2.67 -8.75
N THR A 38 -6.00 -2.02 -8.25
CA THR A 38 -4.62 -2.54 -8.32
C THR A 38 -4.50 -3.86 -7.55
N GLN A 39 -5.04 -3.93 -6.34
CA GLN A 39 -5.04 -5.16 -5.54
C GLN A 39 -5.83 -6.29 -6.21
N LEU A 40 -7.00 -5.99 -6.78
CA LEU A 40 -7.79 -6.96 -7.53
C LEU A 40 -7.02 -7.47 -8.76
N GLY A 41 -6.30 -6.59 -9.45
CA GLY A 41 -5.42 -6.97 -10.57
C GLY A 41 -4.32 -7.93 -10.13
N GLN A 42 -3.66 -7.67 -9.01
CA GLN A 42 -2.65 -8.58 -8.45
C GLN A 42 -3.21 -9.96 -8.12
N ILE A 43 -4.37 -10.02 -7.45
CA ILE A 43 -5.03 -11.29 -7.11
C ILE A 43 -5.43 -12.05 -8.38
N SER A 44 -5.94 -11.34 -9.39
CA SER A 44 -6.34 -11.92 -10.67
C SER A 44 -5.14 -12.51 -11.42
N MET A 45 -4.01 -11.81 -11.42
CA MET A 45 -2.76 -12.29 -12.01
C MET A 45 -2.30 -13.59 -11.33
N MET A 46 -2.21 -13.58 -10.00
CA MET A 46 -1.78 -14.75 -9.22
C MET A 46 -2.71 -15.96 -9.41
N THR A 47 -4.02 -15.70 -9.52
CA THR A 47 -5.03 -16.74 -9.81
C THR A 47 -4.86 -17.29 -11.22
N THR A 48 -4.59 -16.43 -12.20
CA THR A 48 -4.37 -16.85 -13.59
C THR A 48 -3.11 -17.71 -13.72
N ASP A 49 -2.03 -17.33 -13.06
CA ASP A 49 -0.78 -18.12 -13.01
C ASP A 49 -1.05 -19.50 -12.42
N LEU A 50 -1.81 -19.57 -11.32
CA LEU A 50 -2.18 -20.82 -10.68
C LEU A 50 -3.09 -21.67 -11.57
N MET A 51 -4.05 -21.07 -12.29
CA MET A 51 -4.90 -21.77 -13.26
C MET A 51 -4.09 -22.38 -14.41
N LEU A 52 -3.10 -21.64 -14.93
CA LEU A 52 -2.20 -22.13 -15.98
C LEU A 52 -1.36 -23.31 -15.47
N LEU A 53 -0.81 -23.21 -14.26
CA LEU A 53 -0.06 -24.29 -13.61
C LEU A 53 -0.96 -25.50 -13.30
N GLY A 54 -2.24 -25.27 -13.00
CA GLY A 54 -3.25 -26.30 -12.81
C GLY A 54 -3.45 -27.20 -14.03
N ARG A 55 -3.32 -26.66 -15.24
CA ARG A 55 -3.44 -27.45 -16.47
C ARG A 55 -2.24 -28.37 -16.71
N LEU A 56 -1.10 -28.11 -16.06
CA LEU A 56 0.11 -28.93 -16.12
C LEU A 56 0.10 -30.10 -15.12
N GLY A 57 -0.92 -30.15 -14.24
CA GLY A 57 -1.18 -31.25 -13.31
C GLY A 57 -0.90 -30.93 -11.85
N ASP A 58 -1.52 -31.71 -10.96
CA ASP A 58 -1.59 -31.44 -9.51
C ASP A 58 -0.21 -31.32 -8.84
N LYS A 59 0.78 -32.07 -9.32
CA LYS A 59 2.16 -32.02 -8.80
C LYS A 59 2.80 -30.65 -9.00
N VAL A 60 2.52 -29.99 -10.12
CA VAL A 60 3.07 -28.66 -10.45
C VAL A 60 2.43 -27.58 -9.59
N VAL A 61 1.12 -27.68 -9.34
CA VAL A 61 0.39 -26.77 -8.44
C VAL A 61 0.88 -26.90 -7.00
N ALA A 62 1.08 -28.13 -6.52
CA ALA A 62 1.59 -28.37 -5.18
C ALA A 62 3.02 -27.81 -5.01
N ALA A 63 3.89 -28.00 -6.00
CA ALA A 63 5.23 -27.41 -6.02
C ALA A 63 5.18 -25.87 -6.04
N ALA A 64 4.28 -25.29 -6.83
CA ALA A 64 4.10 -23.84 -6.91
C ALA A 64 3.58 -23.24 -5.60
N ALA A 65 2.67 -23.91 -4.90
CA ALA A 65 2.19 -23.46 -3.59
C ALA A 65 3.30 -23.49 -2.52
N LEU A 66 4.15 -24.52 -2.54
CA LEU A 66 5.31 -24.62 -1.65
C LEU A 66 6.34 -23.51 -1.96
N ALA A 67 6.65 -23.31 -3.24
CA ALA A 67 7.53 -22.24 -3.68
C ALA A 67 6.97 -20.86 -3.29
N HIS A 68 5.68 -20.61 -3.53
CA HIS A 68 5.01 -19.38 -3.14
C HIS A 68 5.12 -19.11 -1.63
N THR A 69 4.97 -20.14 -0.80
CA THR A 69 5.12 -20.01 0.66
C THR A 69 6.54 -19.59 1.05
N LEU A 70 7.56 -20.21 0.46
CA LEU A 70 8.97 -19.82 0.69
C LEU A 70 9.23 -18.38 0.23
N LEU A 71 8.80 -18.06 -1.00
CA LEU A 71 8.95 -16.72 -1.59
C LEU A 71 8.24 -15.66 -0.74
N PHE A 72 7.05 -15.97 -0.21
CA PHE A 72 6.26 -15.04 0.59
C PHE A 72 6.95 -14.67 1.91
N VAL A 73 7.60 -15.63 2.58
CA VAL A 73 8.37 -15.38 3.81
C VAL A 73 9.55 -14.44 3.51
N SER A 74 10.33 -14.73 2.48
CA SER A 74 11.45 -13.88 2.08
C SER A 74 10.99 -12.50 1.60
N PHE A 75 9.89 -12.44 0.85
CA PHE A 75 9.29 -11.20 0.39
C PHE A 75 8.81 -10.33 1.55
N THR A 76 8.14 -10.92 2.55
CA THR A 76 7.64 -10.22 3.74
C THR A 76 8.77 -9.58 4.53
N LEU A 77 9.91 -10.26 4.67
CA LEU A 77 11.10 -9.70 5.33
C LEU A 77 11.65 -8.46 4.60
N GLY A 78 11.64 -8.46 3.26
CA GLY A 78 12.07 -7.31 2.46
C GLY A 78 11.04 -6.18 2.42
N MET A 79 9.75 -6.51 2.34
CA MET A 79 8.68 -5.53 2.16
C MET A 79 8.51 -4.61 3.38
N GLY A 80 8.73 -5.12 4.60
CA GLY A 80 8.56 -4.36 5.84
C GLY A 80 9.42 -3.09 5.90
N PHE A 81 10.65 -3.15 5.40
CA PHE A 81 11.53 -1.97 5.35
C PHE A 81 11.09 -0.97 4.28
N MET A 82 10.64 -1.48 3.13
CA MET A 82 10.24 -0.67 1.98
C MET A 82 8.92 0.08 2.24
N GLN A 83 7.97 -0.55 2.92
CA GLN A 83 6.68 0.04 3.33
C GLN A 83 6.88 1.26 4.25
N ALA A 84 7.96 1.32 5.04
CA ALA A 84 8.26 2.45 5.91
C ALA A 84 8.82 3.67 5.14
N VAL A 85 9.47 3.46 4.00
CA VAL A 85 10.12 4.54 3.22
C VAL A 85 9.08 5.43 2.53
N ALA A 86 7.98 4.86 2.02
CA ALA A 86 6.96 5.58 1.29
C ALA A 86 6.28 6.71 2.10
N PRO A 87 5.75 6.47 3.34
CA PRO A 87 5.18 7.53 4.15
C PRO A 87 6.23 8.55 4.60
N LEU A 88 7.47 8.12 4.92
CA LEU A 88 8.56 9.04 5.26
C LEU A 88 8.91 9.99 4.10
N ALA A 89 8.92 9.48 2.86
CA ALA A 89 9.11 10.29 1.67
C ALA A 89 7.92 11.22 1.41
N ALA A 90 6.68 10.75 1.59
CA ALA A 90 5.47 11.55 1.44
C ALA A 90 5.41 12.70 2.46
N GLN A 91 5.79 12.45 3.72
CA GLN A 91 5.87 13.48 4.76
C GLN A 91 6.96 14.51 4.46
N ALA A 92 8.15 14.07 4.02
CA ALA A 92 9.24 14.97 3.64
C ALA A 92 8.89 15.84 2.41
N PHE A 93 8.09 15.29 1.48
CA PHE A 93 7.57 16.01 0.33
C PHE A 93 6.51 17.05 0.74
N GLY A 94 5.57 16.68 1.61
CA GLY A 94 4.56 17.59 2.16
C GLY A 94 5.17 18.77 2.94
N ALA A 95 6.31 18.55 3.60
CA ALA A 95 7.03 19.59 4.34
C ALA A 95 7.79 20.61 3.47
N ARG A 96 7.73 20.52 2.13
CA ARG A 96 8.46 21.38 1.16
C ARG A 96 9.98 21.47 1.41
N GLN A 97 10.60 20.39 1.92
CA GLN A 97 12.04 20.32 2.16
C GLN A 97 12.75 19.48 1.10
N PRO A 98 13.12 20.05 -0.08
CA PRO A 98 13.66 19.28 -1.21
C PRO A 98 14.96 18.54 -0.90
N ARG A 99 15.76 19.04 0.06
CA ARG A 99 16.98 18.38 0.54
C ARG A 99 16.67 17.08 1.31
N MET A 100 15.60 17.06 2.11
CA MET A 100 15.18 15.86 2.82
C MET A 100 14.53 14.84 1.90
N VAL A 101 13.79 15.28 0.87
CA VAL A 101 13.24 14.39 -0.17
C VAL A 101 14.35 13.62 -0.90
N ARG A 102 15.41 14.30 -1.36
CA ARG A 102 16.58 13.62 -1.98
C ARG A 102 17.28 12.65 -1.04
N ARG A 103 17.34 12.95 0.27
CA ARG A 103 17.96 12.06 1.26
C ARG A 103 17.08 10.85 1.54
N ALA A 104 15.77 11.03 1.70
CA ALA A 104 14.81 9.95 1.90
C ALA A 104 14.78 9.00 0.71
N LEU A 105 14.77 9.52 -0.51
CA LEU A 105 14.88 8.72 -1.73
C LEU A 105 16.20 7.93 -1.80
N ARG A 106 17.33 8.57 -1.47
CA ARG A 106 18.65 7.92 -1.53
C ARG A 106 18.80 6.85 -0.46
N VAL A 107 18.34 7.10 0.76
CA VAL A 107 18.33 6.12 1.86
C VAL A 107 17.37 4.99 1.54
N GLY A 108 16.19 5.28 0.98
CA GLY A 108 15.25 4.28 0.49
C GLY A 108 15.85 3.40 -0.60
N LEU A 109 16.54 4.00 -1.56
CA LEU A 109 17.23 3.28 -2.63
C LEU A 109 18.35 2.38 -2.07
N TRP A 110 19.20 2.90 -1.18
CA TRP A 110 20.27 2.13 -0.53
C TRP A 110 19.71 1.02 0.35
N ALA A 111 18.65 1.26 1.12
CA ALA A 111 17.98 0.25 1.93
C ALA A 111 17.38 -0.86 1.04
N SER A 112 16.77 -0.47 -0.09
CA SER A 112 16.23 -1.43 -1.07
C SER A 112 17.33 -2.28 -1.71
N LEU A 113 18.50 -1.70 -2.00
CA LEU A 113 19.63 -2.43 -2.58
C LEU A 113 20.24 -3.38 -1.54
N ILE A 114 20.48 -2.89 -0.32
CA ILE A 114 21.15 -3.65 0.74
C ILE A 114 20.27 -4.79 1.24
N LEU A 115 18.94 -4.63 1.29
CA LEU A 115 18.03 -5.69 1.72
C LEU A 115 17.56 -6.55 0.56
N GLY A 116 17.27 -5.94 -0.60
CA GLY A 116 16.75 -6.65 -1.77
C GLY A 116 17.78 -7.57 -2.41
N VAL A 117 19.01 -7.11 -2.62
CA VAL A 117 20.05 -7.88 -3.33
C VAL A 117 20.40 -9.19 -2.60
N PRO A 118 20.68 -9.21 -1.28
CA PRO A 118 20.99 -10.44 -0.58
C PRO A 118 19.79 -11.40 -0.51
N LEU A 119 18.57 -10.87 -0.34
CA LEU A 119 17.36 -11.70 -0.32
C LEU A 119 17.10 -12.36 -1.68
N THR A 120 17.31 -11.65 -2.78
CA THR A 120 17.18 -12.24 -4.13
C THR A 120 18.29 -13.25 -4.43
N LEU A 121 19.53 -12.98 -4.01
CA LEU A 121 20.64 -13.91 -4.22
C LEU A 121 20.49 -15.17 -3.38
N GLY A 122 19.98 -15.05 -2.15
CA GLY A 122 19.70 -16.20 -1.27
C GLY A 122 18.59 -17.10 -1.80
N GLN A 123 17.61 -16.56 -2.53
CA GLN A 123 16.56 -17.36 -3.17
C GLN A 123 17.02 -18.07 -4.45
N PHE A 124 18.00 -17.52 -5.16
CA PHE A 124 18.48 -18.08 -6.43
C PHE A 124 19.52 -19.20 -6.23
N TRP A 125 20.13 -19.29 -5.04
CA TRP A 125 21.14 -20.28 -4.66
C TRP A 125 20.55 -21.48 -3.88
N GLY A 126 19.23 -21.51 -3.67
CA GLY A 126 18.50 -22.55 -2.93
C GLY A 126 17.63 -23.42 -3.83
#